data_AF-G0N1J6-F1
#
_entry.id   AF-G0N1J6-F1
#
_cell.length_a   1.000
_cell.length_b   1.000
_cell.length_c   1.000
_cell.angle_alpha   90.00
_cell.angle_beta   90.00
_cell.angle_gamma   90.00
#
_symmetry.space_group_name_H-M   'P 1'
#
loop_
_entity.id
_entity.type
_entity.pdbx_description
1 polymer ?
#
loop_
_entity_poly.entity_id
_entity_poly.type
_entity_poly.pdbx_seq_one_letter_code
_entity_poly.pdbx_strand_id
1 'polypeptide(L)'
;MVLVVLPLNTILNALRIGGERVDWRRMGLEALNRALHDLGVFALRHIGGRWERAGHLQVSQDNARTRRFGPRRAQITVEEYSLRRDGLRPLAPQDRLVYLEGYEGEVFPVEVVEDPSNTLLPHGPPFN
;
A
#
# COMPACT_ATOMS: atom_id res chain seq x y z
N MET A 1 -22.07 9.01 -11.40
CA MET A 1 -21.50 7.72 -10.96
C MET A 1 -20.29 8.05 -10.10
N VAL A 2 -20.34 7.79 -8.78
CA VAL A 2 -19.22 8.07 -7.88
C VAL A 2 -18.38 6.80 -7.79
N LEU A 3 -17.18 6.82 -8.38
CA LEU A 3 -16.21 5.74 -8.24
C LEU A 3 -15.58 5.88 -6.84
N VAL A 4 -15.86 4.94 -5.95
CA VAL A 4 -15.24 4.90 -4.62
C VAL A 4 -13.95 4.12 -4.76
N VAL A 5 -12.82 4.83 -4.75
CA VAL A 5 -11.50 4.23 -4.70
C VAL A 5 -11.18 3.89 -3.25
N LEU A 6 -10.72 2.66 -2.99
CA LEU A 6 -10.42 2.21 -1.64
C LEU A 6 -8.96 2.51 -1.28
N PRO A 7 -8.70 3.15 -0.12
CA PRO A 7 -7.35 3.21 0.43
C PRO A 7 -6.77 1.81 0.58
N LEU A 8 -5.49 1.64 0.26
CA LEU A 8 -4.86 0.32 0.28
C LEU A 8 -4.90 -0.32 1.68
N ASN A 9 -4.81 0.48 2.74
CA ASN A 9 -4.99 0.01 4.12
C ASN A 9 -6.32 -0.75 4.33
N THR A 10 -7.41 -0.33 3.68
CA THR A 10 -8.72 -1.01 3.75
C THR A 10 -8.63 -2.40 3.12
N ILE A 11 -8.00 -2.50 1.95
CA ILE A 11 -7.80 -3.76 1.23
C ILE A 11 -6.97 -4.73 2.08
N LEU A 12 -5.84 -4.26 2.62
CA LEU A 12 -4.97 -5.08 3.46
C LEU A 12 -5.66 -5.52 4.77
N ASN A 13 -6.49 -4.66 5.38
CA ASN A 13 -7.25 -5.03 6.59
C ASN A 13 -8.40 -6.01 6.32
N ALA A 14 -8.86 -6.11 5.08
CA ALA A 14 -9.88 -7.06 4.62
C ALA A 14 -9.27 -8.35 4.05
N LEU A 15 -7.94 -8.43 3.95
CA LEU A 15 -7.24 -9.57 3.37
C LEU A 15 -7.58 -10.86 4.12
N ARG A 16 -7.94 -11.90 3.35
CA ARG A 16 -8.16 -13.25 3.85
C ARG A 16 -7.30 -14.24 3.08
N ILE A 17 -6.59 -15.10 3.80
CA ILE A 17 -5.79 -16.19 3.23
C ILE A 17 -6.36 -17.49 3.77
N GLY A 18 -6.75 -18.41 2.88
CA GLY A 18 -7.39 -19.67 3.28
C GLY A 18 -8.71 -19.49 4.04
N GLY A 19 -9.42 -18.36 3.85
CA GLY A 19 -10.68 -18.03 4.54
C GLY A 19 -10.51 -17.29 5.86
N GLU A 20 -9.31 -17.28 6.44
CA GLU A 20 -9.01 -16.56 7.69
C GLU A 20 -8.55 -15.13 7.44
N ARG A 21 -8.97 -14.22 8.33
CA ARG A 21 -8.54 -12.82 8.27
C ARG A 21 -7.08 -12.72 8.70
N VAL A 22 -6.30 -11.98 7.90
CA VAL A 22 -4.86 -11.85 8.10
C VAL A 22 -4.54 -10.53 8.79
N ASP A 23 -3.74 -10.59 9.85
CA ASP A 23 -3.08 -9.42 10.40
C ASP A 23 -1.76 -9.18 9.67
N TRP A 24 -1.83 -8.46 8.55
CA TRP A 24 -0.68 -8.15 7.69
C TRP A 24 0.44 -7.39 8.41
N ARG A 25 0.15 -6.72 9.53
CA ARG A 25 1.15 -6.03 10.35
C ARG A 25 2.04 -6.99 11.12
N ARG A 26 1.49 -8.17 11.47
CA ARG A 26 2.15 -9.17 12.33
C ARG A 26 2.54 -10.45 11.61
N MET A 27 1.91 -10.77 10.48
CA MET A 27 2.22 -11.94 9.68
C MET A 27 3.68 -11.95 9.23
N GLY A 28 4.26 -13.15 9.06
CA GLY A 28 5.57 -13.32 8.44
C GLY A 28 5.60 -12.75 7.02
N LEU A 29 6.65 -11.98 6.70
CA LEU A 29 6.75 -11.24 5.44
C LEU A 29 6.72 -12.15 4.21
N GLU A 30 7.45 -13.26 4.22
CA GLU A 30 7.50 -14.19 3.09
C GLU A 30 6.13 -14.75 2.75
N ALA A 31 5.39 -15.20 3.77
CA ALA A 31 4.05 -15.76 3.58
C ALA A 31 3.04 -14.69 3.14
N LEU A 32 3.14 -13.48 3.70
CA LEU A 32 2.31 -12.35 3.31
C LEU A 32 2.55 -11.93 1.86
N ASN A 33 3.82 -11.77 1.47
CA ASN A 33 4.22 -11.36 0.14
C ASN A 33 3.87 -12.43 -0.91
N ARG A 34 4.04 -13.72 -0.59
CA ARG A 34 3.56 -14.81 -1.44
C ARG A 34 2.05 -14.74 -1.64
N ALA A 35 1.29 -14.55 -0.57
CA ALA A 35 -0.15 -14.45 -0.68
C ALA A 35 -0.59 -13.22 -1.48
N LEU A 36 0.06 -12.06 -1.30
CA LEU A 36 -0.22 -10.87 -2.10
C LEU A 36 0.13 -11.07 -3.57
N HIS A 37 1.22 -11.77 -3.86
CA HIS A 37 1.59 -12.16 -5.21
C HIS A 37 0.54 -13.10 -5.84
N ASP A 38 0.04 -14.08 -5.08
CA ASP A 38 -0.98 -15.03 -5.52
C ASP A 38 -2.35 -14.37 -5.77
N LEU A 39 -2.65 -13.23 -5.12
CA LEU A 39 -3.83 -12.41 -5.42
C LEU A 39 -3.72 -11.70 -6.77
N GLY A 40 -2.51 -11.57 -7.30
CA GLY A 40 -2.24 -11.01 -8.62
C GLY A 40 -1.72 -9.58 -8.60
N VAL A 41 -2.09 -8.83 -9.63
CA VAL A 41 -1.58 -7.49 -9.92
C VAL A 41 -2.49 -6.45 -9.30
N PHE A 42 -1.89 -5.50 -8.59
CA PHE A 42 -2.56 -4.33 -8.04
C PHE A 42 -2.21 -3.12 -8.89
N ALA A 43 -3.20 -2.30 -9.22
CA ALA A 43 -2.94 -0.93 -9.65
C ALA A 43 -2.70 -0.12 -8.38
N LEU A 44 -1.55 0.48 -8.18
CA LEU A 44 -1.32 1.40 -7.08
C LEU A 44 -1.26 2.82 -7.61
N ARG A 45 -2.03 3.69 -6.99
CA ARG A 45 -2.02 5.12 -7.26
C ARG A 45 -1.72 5.88 -5.98
N HIS A 46 -0.84 6.87 -6.07
CA HIS A 46 -0.63 7.81 -4.98
C HIS A 46 -1.83 8.75 -4.86
N ILE A 47 -2.32 9.03 -3.64
CA ILE A 47 -3.51 9.89 -3.41
C ILE A 47 -3.39 11.31 -4.01
N GLY A 48 -2.17 11.81 -4.16
CA GLY A 48 -1.85 13.07 -4.84
C GLY A 48 -1.76 12.99 -6.37
N GLY A 49 -2.11 11.87 -7.01
CA GLY A 49 -2.17 11.68 -8.47
C GLY A 49 -0.83 11.70 -9.23
N ARG A 50 0.30 11.80 -8.52
CA ARG A 50 1.64 11.97 -9.13
C ARG A 50 2.31 10.68 -9.61
N TRP A 51 1.77 9.54 -9.21
CA TRP A 51 2.39 8.24 -9.41
C TRP A 51 1.29 7.20 -9.51
N GLU A 52 1.33 6.41 -10.56
CA GLU A 52 0.42 5.30 -10.79
C GLU A 52 1.15 4.22 -11.56
N ARG A 53 1.14 2.99 -11.03
CA ARG A 53 1.73 1.82 -11.67
C ARG A 53 0.94 0.58 -11.30
N ALA A 54 0.99 -0.42 -12.16
CA ALA A 54 0.46 -1.75 -11.88
C ALA A 54 1.60 -2.74 -11.67
N GLY A 55 1.48 -3.60 -10.66
CA GLY A 55 2.45 -4.67 -10.39
C GLY A 55 2.01 -5.57 -9.25
N HIS A 56 2.84 -6.56 -8.92
CA HIS A 56 2.61 -7.38 -7.74
C HIS A 56 2.94 -6.57 -6.48
N LEU A 57 1.96 -6.49 -5.57
CA LEU A 57 2.11 -5.76 -4.32
C LEU A 57 3.01 -6.54 -3.36
N GLN A 58 3.99 -5.84 -2.80
CA GLN A 58 4.92 -6.37 -1.82
C GLN A 58 4.90 -5.51 -0.56
N VAL A 59 5.06 -6.15 0.59
CA VAL A 59 5.19 -5.49 1.90
C VAL A 59 6.68 -5.52 2.30
N SER A 60 7.16 -4.37 2.75
CA SER A 60 8.53 -4.19 3.23
C SER A 60 8.65 -4.57 4.70
N GLN A 61 9.87 -4.96 5.11
CA GLN A 61 10.21 -5.08 6.52
C GLN A 61 10.32 -3.72 7.21
N ASP A 62 10.64 -2.67 6.45
CA ASP A 62 10.82 -1.33 6.97
C ASP A 62 9.48 -0.62 7.20
N ASN A 63 9.51 0.37 8.10
CA ASN A 63 8.41 1.31 8.33
C ASN A 63 8.83 2.74 7.96
N ALA A 64 7.89 3.68 8.07
CA ALA A 64 8.14 5.05 7.65
C ALA A 64 9.22 5.78 8.46
N ARG A 65 9.50 5.32 9.70
CA ARG A 65 10.53 5.90 10.59
C ARG A 65 11.93 5.35 10.33
N THR A 66 12.03 4.08 9.96
CA THR A 66 13.32 3.40 9.79
C THR A 66 13.84 3.47 8.36
N ARG A 67 12.94 3.42 7.37
CA ARG A 67 13.34 3.49 5.96
C ARG A 67 13.88 4.87 5.64
N ARG A 68 15.14 4.93 5.20
CA ARG A 68 15.81 6.15 4.77
C ARG A 68 16.17 6.08 3.29
N PHE A 69 16.10 7.21 2.61
CA PHE A 69 16.55 7.34 1.22
C PHE A 69 17.15 8.72 0.95
N GLY A 70 17.82 8.84 -0.20
CA GLY A 70 18.59 10.00 -0.57
C GLY A 70 20.10 9.81 -0.37
N PRO A 71 20.90 10.82 -0.77
CA PRO A 71 22.36 10.74 -0.67
C PRO A 71 22.81 10.65 0.79
N ARG A 72 23.95 9.97 1.06
CA ARG A 72 24.45 9.68 2.42
C ARG A 72 24.44 10.87 3.39
N ARG A 73 24.65 12.09 2.90
CA ARG A 73 24.71 13.33 3.72
C ARG A 73 23.36 14.03 3.94
N ALA A 74 22.30 13.59 3.26
CA ALA A 74 20.96 14.18 3.35
C ALA A 74 19.88 13.08 3.31
N GLN A 75 20.15 11.96 3.98
CA GLN A 75 19.16 10.92 4.14
C GLN A 75 17.97 11.45 4.93
N ILE A 76 16.78 11.18 4.41
CA ILE A 76 15.52 11.49 5.06
C ILE A 76 14.70 10.21 5.20
N THR A 77 13.85 10.15 6.21
CA THR A 77 12.93 9.03 6.37
C THR A 77 11.75 9.15 5.41
N VAL A 78 11.03 8.05 5.18
CA VAL A 78 9.75 8.09 4.44
C VAL A 78 8.72 8.97 5.14
N GLU A 79 8.68 8.99 6.47
CA GLU A 79 7.84 9.91 7.25
C GLU A 79 8.20 11.37 6.97
N GLU A 80 9.48 11.73 7.01
CA GLU A 80 9.95 13.09 6.73
C GLU A 80 9.70 13.50 5.29
N TYR A 81 9.93 12.60 4.33
CA TYR A 81 9.66 12.87 2.93
C TYR A 81 8.18 13.09 2.67
N SER A 82 7.30 12.25 3.23
CA SER A 82 5.85 12.41 3.09
C SER A 82 5.40 13.76 3.63
N LEU A 83 5.92 14.17 4.80
CA LEU A 83 5.60 15.48 5.36
C LEU A 83 6.09 16.64 4.49
N ARG A 84 7.33 16.58 3.99
CA ARG A 84 7.91 17.66 3.17
C ARG A 84 7.31 17.75 1.78
N ARG A 85 6.99 16.61 1.18
CA ARG A 85 6.52 16.51 -0.21
C ARG A 85 5.01 16.67 -0.31
N ASP A 86 4.27 16.08 0.63
CA ASP A 86 2.81 15.96 0.57
C ASP A 86 2.10 16.83 1.61
N GLY A 87 2.84 17.38 2.57
CA GLY A 87 2.24 18.05 3.72
C GLY A 87 1.53 17.08 4.66
N LEU A 88 1.72 15.77 4.50
CA LEU A 88 1.02 14.73 5.23
C LEU A 88 2.01 13.95 6.09
N ARG A 89 1.72 13.87 7.39
CA ARG A 89 2.39 12.91 8.26
C ARG A 89 1.59 11.61 8.25
N PRO A 90 2.22 10.46 8.00
CA PRO A 90 1.54 9.18 8.11
C PRO A 90 0.87 9.01 9.48
N LEU A 91 -0.38 8.55 9.51
CA LEU A 91 -1.15 8.27 10.72
C LEU A 91 -0.55 7.08 11.48
N ALA A 92 -0.04 6.08 10.77
CA ALA A 92 0.61 4.91 11.36
C ALA A 92 2.05 4.74 10.83
N PRO A 93 3.01 5.59 11.23
CA PRO A 93 4.37 5.56 10.69
C PRO A 93 5.18 4.32 11.12
N GLN A 94 4.71 3.58 12.12
CA GLN A 94 5.25 2.28 12.54
C GLN A 94 4.77 1.10 11.68
N ASP A 95 3.71 1.29 10.88
CA ASP A 95 3.21 0.24 10.00
C ASP A 95 4.21 -0.02 8.87
N ARG A 96 4.20 -1.25 8.36
CA ARG A 96 5.07 -1.67 7.27
C ARG A 96 4.74 -0.89 6.00
N LEU A 97 5.78 -0.55 5.25
CA LEU A 97 5.63 0.09 3.94
C LEU A 97 5.25 -0.94 2.87
N VAL A 98 4.70 -0.45 1.76
CA VAL A 98 4.42 -1.26 0.57
C VAL A 98 5.20 -0.75 -0.64
N TYR A 99 5.42 -1.63 -1.61
CA TYR A 99 6.02 -1.32 -2.90
C TYR A 99 5.49 -2.28 -3.96
N LEU A 100 5.78 -1.99 -5.22
CA LEU A 100 5.55 -2.94 -6.31
C LEU A 100 6.84 -3.71 -6.59
N GLU A 101 6.73 -5.01 -6.82
CA GLU A 101 7.84 -5.85 -7.26
C GLU A 101 8.55 -5.25 -8.48
N GLY A 102 9.88 -5.17 -8.44
CA GLY A 102 10.69 -4.46 -9.45
C GLY A 102 10.84 -2.95 -9.21
N TYR A 103 10.21 -2.41 -8.16
CA TYR A 103 10.30 -1.00 -7.74
C TYR A 103 10.62 -0.88 -6.24
N GLU A 104 11.61 -1.63 -5.74
CA GLU A 104 11.98 -1.74 -4.31
C GLU A 104 12.48 -0.41 -3.71
N GLY A 105 12.88 0.54 -4.58
CA GLY A 105 13.22 1.90 -4.20
C GLY A 105 12.00 2.80 -3.95
N GLU A 106 10.83 2.45 -4.50
CA GLU A 106 9.60 3.24 -4.47
C GLU A 106 8.63 2.64 -3.45
N VAL A 107 8.88 2.98 -2.19
CA VAL A 107 8.09 2.49 -1.04
C VAL A 107 7.15 3.56 -0.52
N PHE A 108 5.96 3.13 -0.08
CA PHE A 108 4.89 4.02 0.34
C PHE A 108 4.26 3.55 1.67
N PRO A 109 3.87 4.47 2.55
CA PRO A 109 2.88 4.18 3.59
C PRO A 109 1.57 3.72 2.93
N VAL A 110 0.93 2.69 3.47
CA VAL A 110 -0.33 2.11 2.92
C VAL A 110 -1.50 3.09 2.86
N GLU A 111 -1.40 4.22 3.57
CA GLU A 111 -2.42 5.27 3.64
C GLU A 111 -2.27 6.36 2.57
N VAL A 112 -1.10 6.46 1.92
CA VAL A 112 -0.87 7.44 0.84
C VAL A 112 -1.02 6.82 -0.55
N VAL A 113 -1.36 5.53 -0.61
CA VAL A 113 -1.66 4.81 -1.84
C VAL A 113 -3.02 4.15 -1.77
N GLU A 114 -3.62 4.02 -2.93
CA GLU A 114 -4.93 3.42 -3.14
C GLU A 114 -4.88 2.50 -4.35
N ASP A 115 -5.83 1.58 -4.43
CA ASP A 115 -5.99 0.73 -5.60
C ASP A 115 -7.23 1.14 -6.39
N PRO A 116 -7.08 1.87 -7.52
CA PRO A 116 -8.21 2.30 -8.33
C PRO A 116 -8.89 1.15 -9.08
N SER A 117 -8.26 -0.03 -9.18
CA SER A 117 -8.85 -1.20 -9.81
C SER A 117 -9.81 -1.95 -8.88
N ASN A 118 -9.60 -1.84 -7.56
CA ASN A 118 -10.48 -2.42 -6.54
C ASN A 118 -11.61 -1.46 -6.15
N THR A 119 -12.36 -1.00 -7.15
CA THR A 119 -13.61 -0.28 -6.95
C THR A 119 -14.68 -1.25 -6.47
N LEU A 120 -15.15 -1.08 -5.23
CA LEU A 120 -16.47 -1.59 -4.85
C LEU A 120 -17.50 -0.84 -5.70
N LEU A 121 -18.00 -1.50 -6.75
CA LEU A 121 -19.26 -1.08 -7.34
C LEU A 121 -20.30 -1.10 -6.21
N PRO A 122 -20.98 0.01 -5.89
CA PRO A 122 -22.09 -0.05 -4.96
C PRO A 122 -23.09 -1.03 -5.56
N HIS A 123 -23.40 -2.09 -4.83
CA HIS A 123 -24.30 -3.17 -5.24
C HIS A 123 -25.47 -2.63 -6.06
N GLY A 124 -25.43 -2.81 -7.39
CA GLY A 124 -26.66 -2.92 -8.15
C GLY A 124 -27.30 -4.24 -7.71
N PRO A 125 -28.60 -4.28 -7.37
CA PRO A 125 -29.23 -5.55 -7.02
C PRO A 125 -29.13 -6.49 -8.23
N PRO A 126 -29.09 -7.82 -8.01
CA PRO A 126 -29.19 -8.77 -9.11
C PRO A 126 -30.58 -8.59 -9.74
N PHE A 127 -30.64 -7.96 -10.90
CA PHE A 127 -31.84 -7.96 -11.71
C PHE A 127 -31.81 -9.17 -12.63
N ASN A 128 -32.64 -10.15 -12.25
CA ASN A 128 -33.23 -11.28 -12.97
C ASN A 128 -32.39 -12.05 -13.99
#